data_AF-M6RG74-F1
#
_entry.id   AF-M6RG74-F1
#
_cell.length_a   1.000
_cell.length_b   1.000
_cell.length_c   1.000
_cell.angle_alpha   90.00
_cell.angle_beta   90.00
_cell.angle_gamma   90.00
#
_symmetry.space_group_name_H-M   'P 1'
#
loop_
_entity.id
_entity.type
_entity.pdbx_description
1 polymer ?
#
loop_
_entity_poly.entity_id
_entity_poly.type
_entity_poly.pdbx_seq_one_letter_code
_entity_poly.pdbx_strand_id
1 'polypeptide(L)'
;MKTIMKIKNRVFLKVMLFLYFIFSACISALVAHPCATEFKIDTVEKEGVGSIQLTPTNPNVSVIQPQFDKVGQFSESLAPVRIGNKWGYIDYTGTFVILPQFDDAKPFSEGLAAVKVKINGGILILREKS
;
A
#
# COMPACT_ATOMS: atom_id res chain seq x y z
N MET A 1 9.21 -46.09 57.72
CA MET A 1 9.91 -44.79 57.70
C MET A 1 9.35 -43.95 56.55
N LYS A 2 8.57 -42.90 56.84
CA LYS A 2 8.04 -41.95 55.85
C LYS A 2 8.30 -40.55 56.38
N THR A 3 9.35 -39.90 55.91
CA THR A 3 9.66 -38.52 56.28
C THR A 3 9.13 -37.61 55.18
N ILE A 4 7.98 -37.01 55.43
CA ILE A 4 7.35 -36.00 54.58
C ILE A 4 8.20 -34.74 54.70
N MET A 5 8.93 -34.41 53.63
CA MET A 5 9.80 -33.23 53.58
C MET A 5 8.94 -31.96 53.47
N LYS A 6 8.60 -31.35 54.61
CA LYS A 6 7.97 -30.02 54.69
C LYS A 6 8.97 -28.96 54.21
N ILE A 7 8.89 -28.57 52.93
CA ILE A 7 9.64 -27.46 52.35
C ILE A 7 9.08 -26.15 52.95
N LYS A 8 9.71 -25.71 54.03
CA LYS A 8 9.37 -24.49 54.76
C LYS A 8 10.20 -23.34 54.20
N ASN A 9 9.90 -22.87 53.00
CA ASN A 9 10.70 -21.81 52.40
C ASN A 9 9.81 -20.74 51.75
N ARG A 10 9.44 -19.72 52.54
CA ARG A 10 8.72 -18.52 52.07
C ARG A 10 9.44 -17.82 50.92
N VAL A 11 10.76 -17.99 50.82
CA VAL A 11 11.59 -17.48 49.73
C VAL A 11 11.30 -18.21 48.42
N PHE A 12 11.15 -19.54 48.45
CA PHE A 12 10.89 -20.35 47.25
C PHE A 12 9.51 -20.05 46.64
N LEU A 13 8.48 -19.89 47.49
CA LEU A 13 7.14 -19.50 47.04
C LEU A 13 7.14 -18.08 46.43
N LYS A 14 7.92 -17.15 47.00
CA LYS A 14 8.09 -15.80 46.44
C LYS A 14 8.81 -15.82 45.09
N VAL A 15 9.82 -16.68 44.91
CA VAL A 15 10.55 -16.82 43.63
C VAL A 15 9.63 -17.41 42.54
N MET A 16 8.82 -18.42 42.87
CA MET A 16 7.84 -18.98 41.94
C MET A 16 6.74 -17.97 41.56
N LEU A 17 6.22 -17.21 42.52
CA LEU A 17 5.26 -16.13 42.24
C LEU A 17 5.91 -15.02 41.39
N PHE A 18 7.17 -14.66 41.65
CA PHE A 18 7.87 -13.63 40.89
C PHE A 18 8.13 -14.06 39.44
N LEU A 19 8.54 -15.32 39.22
CA LEU A 19 8.66 -15.88 37.87
C LEU A 19 7.30 -15.96 37.17
N TYR A 20 6.23 -16.34 37.87
CA TYR A 20 4.88 -16.34 37.32
C TYR A 20 4.42 -14.92 36.91
N PHE A 21 4.72 -13.89 37.69
CA PHE A 21 4.45 -12.50 37.34
C PHE A 21 5.23 -12.06 36.08
N ILE A 22 6.50 -12.47 35.94
CA ILE A 22 7.31 -12.17 34.76
C ILE A 22 6.74 -12.90 33.51
N PHE A 23 6.39 -14.17 33.64
CA PHE A 23 5.80 -14.94 32.54
C PHE A 23 4.39 -14.47 32.16
N SER A 24 3.56 -14.08 33.13
CA SER A 24 2.21 -13.54 32.89
C SER A 24 2.25 -12.15 32.24
N ALA A 25 3.22 -11.30 32.57
CA ALA A 25 3.40 -10.00 31.93
C ALA A 25 3.90 -10.12 30.47
N CYS A 26 4.66 -11.17 30.16
CA CYS A 26 5.07 -11.45 28.77
C CYS A 26 3.92 -11.94 27.90
N ILE A 27 2.94 -12.66 28.45
CA ILE A 27 1.79 -13.14 27.67
C ILE A 27 0.87 -11.99 27.28
N SER A 28 0.64 -11.00 28.15
CA SER A 28 -0.16 -9.83 27.81
C SER A 28 0.51 -8.91 26.78
N ALA A 29 1.84 -8.87 26.72
CA ALA A 29 2.57 -8.12 25.70
C ALA A 29 2.52 -8.78 24.30
N LEU A 30 2.26 -10.09 24.22
CA LEU A 30 2.25 -10.81 22.94
C LEU A 30 0.89 -10.76 22.23
N VAL A 31 -0.20 -10.48 22.95
CA VAL A 31 -1.58 -10.50 22.40
C VAL A 31 -2.05 -9.12 21.92
N ALA A 32 -1.29 -8.05 22.20
CA ALA A 32 -1.61 -6.70 21.74
C ALA A 32 -0.84 -6.33 20.45
N HIS A 33 -0.99 -7.13 19.39
CA HIS A 33 -0.70 -6.65 18.04
C HIS A 33 -2.04 -6.44 17.30
N PRO A 34 -2.66 -5.25 17.38
CA PRO A 34 -3.77 -4.89 16.51
C PRO A 34 -3.21 -4.58 15.11
N CYS A 35 -2.68 -5.60 14.43
CA CYS A 35 -2.27 -5.52 13.02
C CYS A 35 -3.33 -6.12 12.07
N ALA A 36 -4.41 -6.70 12.60
CA ALA A 36 -5.55 -7.11 11.79
C ALA A 36 -6.34 -5.86 11.40
N THR A 37 -5.87 -5.17 10.35
CA THR A 37 -6.60 -4.08 9.70
C THR A 37 -7.70 -4.74 8.86
N GLU A 38 -8.88 -4.89 9.44
CA GLU A 38 -10.04 -5.47 8.76
C GLU A 38 -10.57 -4.46 7.75
N PHE A 39 -10.34 -4.72 6.47
CA PHE A 39 -10.75 -3.86 5.38
C PHE A 39 -12.16 -4.24 4.94
N LYS A 40 -13.16 -3.38 5.21
CA LYS A 40 -14.55 -3.66 4.85
C LYS A 40 -14.81 -3.27 3.39
N ILE A 41 -15.34 -4.21 2.61
CA ILE A 41 -15.81 -3.96 1.25
C ILE A 41 -17.30 -3.57 1.35
N ASP A 42 -17.61 -2.30 1.18
CA ASP A 42 -18.99 -1.86 0.99
C ASP A 42 -19.34 -1.96 -0.52
N THR A 43 -20.59 -2.31 -0.82
CA THR A 43 -21.02 -3.01 -2.05
C THR A 43 -20.83 -2.26 -3.38
N VAL A 44 -20.76 -3.04 -4.46
CA VAL A 44 -20.62 -2.64 -5.88
C VAL A 44 -21.87 -1.90 -6.40
N GLU A 45 -21.72 -0.65 -6.84
CA GLU A 45 -22.72 0.01 -7.69
C GLU A 45 -22.63 -0.50 -9.13
N LYS A 46 -23.79 -0.92 -9.66
CA LYS A 46 -23.93 -1.66 -10.91
C LYS A 46 -24.22 -0.70 -12.07
N GLU A 47 -23.19 -0.03 -12.58
CA GLU A 47 -23.21 0.64 -13.90
C GLU A 47 -21.80 0.54 -14.54
N GLY A 48 -21.31 -0.69 -14.71
CA GLY A 48 -20.23 -1.00 -15.66
C GLY A 48 -18.78 -0.79 -15.22
N VAL A 49 -18.49 -0.07 -14.13
CA VAL A 49 -17.15 -0.05 -13.50
C VAL A 49 -17.32 -0.01 -11.98
N GLY A 50 -17.16 -1.15 -11.31
CA GLY A 50 -17.29 -1.24 -9.86
C GLY A 50 -16.16 -0.50 -9.16
N SER A 51 -16.44 0.63 -8.51
CA SER A 51 -15.51 1.24 -7.56
C SER A 51 -15.57 0.48 -6.24
N ILE A 52 -14.46 -0.18 -5.85
CA ILE A 52 -14.33 -0.74 -4.51
C ILE A 52 -14.04 0.42 -3.57
N GLN A 53 -15.04 0.85 -2.79
CA GLN A 53 -14.82 1.84 -1.75
C GLN A 53 -14.23 1.13 -0.53
N LEU A 54 -12.97 1.46 -0.27
CA LEU A 54 -12.18 0.96 0.80
C LEU A 54 -12.21 2.00 1.94
N THR A 55 -13.07 1.81 2.95
CA THR A 55 -13.03 2.62 4.19
C THR A 55 -12.14 1.98 5.25
N PRO A 56 -11.02 2.62 5.66
CA PRO A 56 -10.26 2.15 6.81
C PRO A 56 -11.06 2.36 8.10
N THR A 57 -11.29 1.28 8.85
CA THR A 57 -11.96 1.28 10.17
C THR A 57 -11.13 1.90 11.29
N ASN A 58 -9.85 2.23 11.02
CA ASN A 58 -8.95 2.83 11.99
C ASN A 58 -8.52 4.24 11.50
N PRO A 59 -8.77 5.31 12.28
CA PRO A 59 -8.43 6.69 11.93
C PRO A 59 -6.90 6.95 11.89
N ASN A 60 -6.08 6.03 12.39
CA ASN A 60 -4.62 6.07 12.31
C ASN A 60 -4.06 5.25 11.12
N VAL A 61 -4.92 4.76 10.22
CA VAL A 61 -4.44 4.14 8.97
C VAL A 61 -3.79 5.22 8.13
N SER A 62 -2.52 5.02 7.81
CA SER A 62 -1.77 5.84 6.87
C SER A 62 -2.46 5.74 5.50
N VAL A 63 -3.26 6.75 5.19
CA VAL A 63 -3.86 6.93 3.87
C VAL A 63 -2.69 7.23 2.93
N ILE A 64 -2.34 6.28 2.07
CA ILE A 64 -1.31 6.49 1.05
C ILE A 64 -1.82 7.61 0.14
N GLN A 65 -1.09 8.72 0.07
CA GLN A 65 -1.49 9.82 -0.79
C GLN A 65 -1.40 9.39 -2.26
N PRO A 66 -2.40 9.73 -3.09
CA PRO A 66 -2.35 9.45 -4.51
C PRO A 66 -1.14 10.15 -5.14
N GLN A 67 -0.30 9.39 -5.82
CA GLN A 67 0.92 9.93 -6.45
C GLN A 67 0.64 10.60 -7.80
N PHE A 68 -0.49 10.28 -8.43
CA PHE A 68 -0.88 10.76 -9.76
C PHE A 68 -2.34 11.22 -9.76
N ASP A 69 -2.65 12.27 -10.52
CA ASP A 69 -4.01 12.80 -10.62
C ASP A 69 -4.88 11.95 -11.54
N LYS A 70 -4.27 11.40 -12.60
CA LYS A 70 -4.90 10.47 -13.54
C LYS A 70 -3.85 9.51 -14.06
N VAL A 71 -4.30 8.28 -14.33
CA VAL A 71 -3.48 7.22 -14.92
C VAL A 71 -4.28 6.65 -16.09
N GLY A 72 -3.64 6.54 -17.25
CA GLY A 72 -4.17 5.81 -18.40
C GLY A 72 -3.88 4.32 -18.29
N GLN A 73 -4.40 3.54 -19.24
CA GLN A 73 -4.12 2.10 -19.28
C GLN A 73 -2.65 1.85 -19.59
N PHE A 74 -2.08 0.83 -18.95
CA PHE A 74 -0.79 0.28 -19.34
C PHE A 74 -0.92 -0.35 -20.73
N SER A 75 0.04 -0.03 -21.59
CA SER A 75 0.22 -0.67 -22.89
C SER A 75 1.71 -0.68 -23.20
N GLU A 76 2.22 -1.80 -23.74
CA GLU A 76 3.64 -1.95 -24.07
C GLU A 76 4.56 -1.57 -22.89
N SER A 77 4.19 -2.04 -21.69
CA SER A 77 4.93 -1.78 -20.42
C SER A 77 4.96 -0.33 -19.93
N LEU A 78 4.28 0.60 -20.60
CA LEU A 78 4.20 2.01 -20.23
C LEU A 78 2.76 2.45 -19.98
N ALA A 79 2.56 3.35 -19.02
CA ALA A 79 1.28 4.01 -18.79
C ALA A 79 1.43 5.54 -18.81
N PRO A 80 0.57 6.27 -19.54
CA PRO A 80 0.54 7.71 -19.45
C PRO A 80 -0.04 8.12 -18.09
N VAL A 81 0.65 8.98 -17.37
CA VAL A 81 0.20 9.51 -16.07
C VAL A 81 0.20 11.01 -16.08
N ARG A 82 -0.75 11.59 -15.33
CA ARG A 82 -0.91 13.03 -15.22
C ARG A 82 -0.55 13.50 -13.81
N ILE A 83 0.32 14.51 -13.75
CA ILE A 83 0.59 15.29 -12.54
C ILE A 83 0.29 16.75 -12.86
N GLY A 84 -0.64 17.34 -12.12
CA GLY A 84 -1.26 18.62 -12.41
C GLY A 84 -1.91 18.63 -13.79
N ASN A 85 -1.34 19.44 -14.68
CA ASN A 85 -1.84 19.64 -16.04
C ASN A 85 -0.93 19.04 -17.12
N LYS A 86 0.08 18.25 -16.72
CA LYS A 86 1.04 17.65 -17.65
C LYS A 86 1.01 16.14 -17.58
N TRP A 87 1.21 15.52 -18.74
CA TRP A 87 1.29 14.09 -18.93
C TRP A 87 2.74 13.65 -19.14
N GLY A 88 3.09 12.53 -18.52
CA GLY A 88 4.34 11.78 -18.68
C GLY A 88 4.04 10.29 -18.81
N TYR A 89 5.08 9.46 -18.76
CA TYR A 89 4.96 8.00 -18.83
C TYR A 89 5.74 7.34 -17.71
N ILE A 90 5.13 6.33 -17.10
CA ILE A 90 5.75 5.48 -16.09
C ILE A 90 5.85 4.04 -16.57
N ASP A 91 6.79 3.30 -16.00
CA ASP A 91 6.87 1.84 -16.13
C ASP A 91 6.00 1.11 -15.08
N TYR A 92 6.07 -0.22 -15.08
CA TYR A 92 5.38 -1.07 -14.10
C TYR A 92 5.88 -0.92 -12.66
N THR A 93 7.05 -0.31 -12.46
CA THR A 93 7.60 -0.01 -11.12
C THR A 93 7.06 1.31 -10.56
N GLY A 94 6.35 2.10 -11.38
CA GLY A 94 5.90 3.44 -11.04
C GLY A 94 6.98 4.51 -11.24
N THR A 95 8.11 4.15 -11.87
CA THR A 95 9.19 5.09 -12.17
C THR A 95 8.91 5.83 -13.46
N PHE A 96 9.18 7.13 -13.49
CA PHE A 96 9.06 7.93 -14.71
C PHE A 96 10.09 7.51 -15.75
N VAL A 97 9.60 6.98 -16.87
CA VAL A 97 10.39 6.81 -18.10
C VAL A 97 10.43 8.12 -18.87
N ILE A 98 9.32 8.88 -18.85
CA ILE A 98 9.23 10.22 -19.43
C ILE A 98 8.55 11.14 -18.42
N LEU A 99 9.25 12.18 -17.98
CA LEU A 99 8.71 13.15 -17.03
C LEU A 99 7.48 13.89 -17.60
N PRO A 100 6.55 14.36 -16.74
CA PRO A 100 5.38 15.09 -17.18
C PRO A 100 5.73 16.39 -17.92
N GLN A 101 5.51 16.42 -19.22
CA GLN A 101 5.82 17.59 -20.08
C GLN A 101 4.79 17.82 -21.18
N PHE A 102 3.94 16.82 -21.48
CA PHE A 102 2.94 16.90 -22.54
C PHE A 102 1.61 17.45 -22.02
N ASP A 103 0.83 18.07 -22.89
CA ASP A 103 -0.52 18.55 -22.56
C ASP A 103 -1.58 17.45 -22.73
N ASP A 104 -1.29 16.46 -23.57
CA ASP A 104 -2.09 15.24 -23.70
C ASP A 104 -1.17 14.06 -24.09
N ALA A 105 -1.54 12.85 -23.67
CA ALA A 105 -0.79 11.62 -23.96
C ALA A 105 -1.73 10.43 -24.15
N LYS A 106 -1.49 9.64 -25.19
CA LYS A 106 -2.20 8.38 -25.45
C LYS A 106 -1.34 7.18 -25.03
N PRO A 107 -1.96 6.02 -24.70
CA PRO A 107 -1.21 4.78 -24.49
C PRO A 107 -0.36 4.42 -25.71
N PHE A 108 0.73 3.70 -25.47
CA PHE A 108 1.55 3.14 -26.54
C PHE A 108 0.77 2.07 -27.33
N SER A 109 1.00 2.01 -28.64
CA SER A 109 0.45 1.01 -29.55
C SER A 109 1.39 0.87 -30.74
N GLU A 110 1.76 -0.36 -31.08
CA GLU A 110 2.69 -0.69 -32.15
C GLU A 110 4.06 0.00 -31.99
N GLY A 111 4.52 0.17 -30.75
CA GLY A 111 5.77 0.86 -30.41
C GLY A 111 5.69 2.38 -30.52
N LEU A 112 4.49 2.95 -30.70
CA LEU A 112 4.27 4.38 -30.90
C LEU A 112 3.24 4.96 -29.92
N ALA A 113 3.42 6.20 -29.49
CA ALA A 113 2.42 6.93 -28.69
C ALA A 113 2.19 8.35 -29.19
N ALA A 114 0.94 8.76 -29.34
CA ALA A 114 0.59 10.12 -29.71
C ALA A 114 0.55 11.05 -28.50
N VAL A 115 1.25 12.17 -28.57
CA VAL A 115 1.27 13.21 -27.52
C VAL A 115 1.04 14.59 -28.12
N LYS A 116 0.52 15.52 -27.31
CA LYS A 116 0.24 16.89 -27.73
C LYS A 116 1.03 17.90 -26.88
N VAL A 117 1.56 18.94 -27.53
CA VAL A 117 2.22 20.07 -26.85
C VAL A 117 1.52 21.38 -27.23
N LYS A 118 1.00 22.09 -26.22
CA LYS A 118 0.15 23.28 -26.36
C LYS A 118 0.86 24.45 -27.01
N ILE A 119 2.17 24.58 -26.83
CA ILE A 119 2.96 25.70 -27.37
C ILE A 119 3.12 25.57 -28.90
N ASN A 120 3.02 24.35 -29.44
CA ASN A 120 3.27 24.07 -30.85
C ASN A 120 2.05 23.60 -31.63
N GLY A 121 0.90 23.34 -30.98
CA GLY A 121 -0.33 22.83 -31.62
C GLY A 121 -0.20 21.46 -32.31
N GLY A 122 1.02 20.96 -32.48
CA GLY A 122 1.36 19.73 -33.17
C GLY A 122 1.14 18.50 -32.32
N ILE A 123 0.79 17.42 -33.00
CA ILE A 123 0.82 16.06 -32.48
C ILE A 123 2.23 15.53 -32.71
N LEU A 124 2.89 15.10 -31.64
CA LEU A 124 4.17 14.39 -31.70
C LEU A 124 3.88 12.90 -31.53
N ILE A 125 4.61 12.07 -32.27
CA ILE A 125 4.58 10.61 -32.09
C ILE A 125 5.88 10.21 -31.39
N LEU A 126 5.77 9.65 -30.20
CA LEU A 126 6.88 9.01 -29.50
C LEU A 126 7.07 7.61 -30.05
N ARG A 127 8.31 7.15 -30.14
CA ARG A 127 8.68 5.78 -30.49
C ARG A 127 9.44 5.17 -29.33
N GLU A 128 9.07 3.95 -28.93
CA GLU A 128 9.85 3.18 -27.97
C GLU A 128 11.20 2.80 -28.60
N LYS A 129 12.30 3.09 -27.89
CA LYS A 129 13.64 2.78 -28.40
C LYS A 129 13.90 1.29 -28.18
N SER A 130 13.98 0.54 -29.29
CA SER A 130 14.39 -0.86 -29.32
C SER A 130 15.82 -1.08 -28.80
#